data_AF-A0A7S3CVV4-F1
#
_entry.id   AF-A0A7S3CVV4-F1
#
_cell.length_a   1.000
_cell.length_b   1.000
_cell.length_c   1.000
_cell.angle_alpha   90.00
_cell.angle_beta   90.00
_cell.angle_gamma   90.00
#
_symmetry.space_group_name_H-M   'P 1'
#
loop_
_entity.id
_entity.type
_entity.pdbx_description
1 polymer ?
#
loop_
_entity_poly.entity_id
_entity_poly.type
_entity_poly.pdbx_seq_one_letter_code
_entity_poly.pdbx_strand_id
1 'polypeptide(L)'
;SRVDVLEEQSANTTSRVDALGQRLSTTNETLVQAIDTAVATSSEMRTDLLQMTAFILASNVSSLNSSILQRIGELGLEFYIGCRRGLFGENCTPCICSEAGICDDGIAGSGKCACFAGFSGSHCEECSPGFYGAGCARCPSCSLTHTQCDEGKSGSGDCVCEEGWTGASCDSCSPGYFGSSCTPCPCSAHGVCNEGILGNG
;
A
#
# COMPACT_ATOMS: atom_id res chain seq x y z
N SER A 1 21.23 -5.85 45.01
CA SER A 1 21.02 -6.92 44.00
C SER A 1 21.78 -6.56 42.74
N ARG A 2 22.10 -7.52 41.85
CA ARG A 2 22.83 -7.26 40.58
C ARG A 2 22.05 -6.37 39.59
N VAL A 3 20.82 -6.01 39.93
CA VAL A 3 19.90 -5.12 39.19
C VAL A 3 20.12 -3.66 39.59
N ASP A 4 20.38 -3.36 40.86
CA ASP A 4 20.50 -1.97 41.36
C ASP A 4 21.79 -1.28 40.88
N VAL A 5 22.86 -2.06 40.63
CA VAL A 5 24.15 -1.54 40.11
C VAL A 5 24.08 -1.21 38.61
N LEU A 6 23.16 -1.86 37.87
CA LEU A 6 23.00 -1.64 36.43
C LEU A 6 22.16 -0.39 36.12
N GLU A 7 21.16 -0.08 36.96
CA GLU A 7 20.34 1.14 36.81
C GLU A 7 21.13 2.42 37.13
N GLU A 8 21.99 2.38 38.16
CA GLU A 8 22.81 3.54 38.55
C GLU A 8 23.93 3.84 37.53
N GLN A 9 24.43 2.82 36.82
CA GLN A 9 25.37 3.00 35.70
C GLN A 9 24.69 3.42 34.39
N SER A 10 23.43 3.01 34.15
CA SER A 10 22.63 3.47 33.02
C SER A 10 22.33 4.97 33.08
N ALA A 11 21.88 5.48 34.23
CA ALA A 11 21.55 6.90 34.41
C ALA A 11 22.78 7.83 34.27
N ASN A 12 23.95 7.37 34.74
CA ASN A 12 25.22 8.08 34.61
C ASN A 12 25.72 8.12 33.15
N THR A 13 25.41 7.09 32.36
CA THR A 13 25.80 7.01 30.94
C THR A 13 24.92 7.90 30.08
N THR A 14 23.61 7.92 30.29
CA THR A 14 22.67 8.81 29.58
C THR A 14 22.98 10.28 29.83
N SER A 15 23.25 10.66 31.08
CA SER A 15 23.58 12.06 31.42
C SER A 15 24.94 12.51 30.84
N ARG A 16 25.89 11.59 30.66
CA ARG A 16 27.19 11.87 30.01
C ARG A 16 27.06 11.94 28.49
N VAL A 17 26.16 11.17 27.89
CA VAL A 17 25.84 11.20 26.45
C VAL A 17 25.08 12.48 26.09
N ASP A 18 24.14 12.94 26.92
CA ASP A 18 23.44 14.22 26.72
C ASP A 18 24.40 15.43 26.86
N ALA A 19 25.31 15.38 27.83
CA ALA A 19 26.36 16.39 27.98
C ALA A 19 27.41 16.36 26.86
N LEU A 20 27.61 15.20 26.20
CA LEU A 20 28.43 15.09 24.99
C LEU A 20 27.69 15.63 23.76
N GLY A 21 26.41 15.28 23.62
CA GLY A 21 25.52 15.71 22.53
C GLY A 21 25.32 17.22 22.50
N GLN A 22 25.20 17.87 23.67
CA GLN A 22 25.12 19.33 23.78
C GLN A 22 26.44 20.06 23.46
N ARG A 23 27.57 19.36 23.43
CA ARG A 23 28.89 19.91 23.05
C ARG A 23 29.29 19.62 21.60
N LEU A 24 28.59 18.71 20.92
CA LEU A 24 28.87 18.24 19.55
C LEU A 24 28.19 19.07 18.44
N SER A 25 27.66 20.26 18.74
CA SER A 25 26.99 21.15 17.79
C SER A 25 27.91 21.87 16.78
N THR A 26 29.21 21.58 16.72
CA THR A 26 30.11 22.32 15.82
C THR A 26 31.13 21.42 15.15
N THR A 27 30.95 21.28 13.83
CA THR A 27 31.84 20.79 12.76
C THR A 27 31.95 19.28 12.49
N ASN A 28 31.77 18.93 11.20
CA ASN A 28 31.71 17.56 10.66
C ASN A 28 33.00 16.74 10.85
N GLU A 29 34.15 17.38 11.09
CA GLU A 29 35.45 16.70 11.23
C GLU A 29 35.55 15.92 12.55
N THR A 30 34.89 16.37 13.61
CA THR A 30 34.93 15.71 14.93
C THR A 30 34.06 14.45 15.00
N LEU A 31 33.00 14.37 14.18
CA LEU A 31 32.12 13.20 14.13
C LEU A 31 32.83 11.99 13.50
N VAL A 32 33.62 12.23 12.46
CA VAL A 32 34.38 11.20 11.75
C VAL A 32 35.46 10.58 12.65
N GLN A 33 36.21 11.40 13.39
CA GLN A 33 37.23 10.92 14.33
C GLN A 33 36.63 10.17 15.53
N ALA A 34 35.45 10.58 16.00
CA ALA A 34 34.73 9.89 17.06
C ALA A 34 34.25 8.51 16.61
N ILE A 35 33.73 8.39 15.38
CA ILE A 35 33.31 7.11 14.78
C ILE A 35 34.51 6.17 14.58
N ASP A 36 35.62 6.65 14.02
CA ASP A 36 36.79 5.80 13.74
C ASP A 36 37.45 5.29 15.04
N THR A 37 37.50 6.12 16.10
CA THR A 37 37.99 5.73 17.44
C THR A 37 37.04 4.78 18.15
N ALA A 38 35.74 4.98 17.98
CA ALA A 38 34.67 4.14 18.49
C ALA A 38 34.34 2.94 17.57
N VAL A 39 35.19 2.59 16.60
CA VAL A 39 35.14 1.31 15.88
C VAL A 39 36.39 0.48 16.22
N ALA A 40 37.50 1.15 16.56
CA ALA A 40 38.78 0.51 16.86
C ALA A 40 38.88 -0.11 18.28
N THR A 41 37.95 0.19 19.20
CA THR A 41 38.17 -0.04 20.65
C THR A 41 37.22 -1.03 21.35
N SER A 42 36.20 -1.61 20.71
CA SER A 42 35.38 -2.63 21.40
C SER A 42 34.83 -3.71 20.48
N SER A 43 34.88 -4.96 20.93
CA SER A 43 34.15 -6.08 20.34
C SER A 43 32.64 -6.07 20.70
N GLU A 44 32.19 -5.11 21.53
CA GLU A 44 30.80 -4.91 21.94
C GLU A 44 30.06 -3.82 21.11
N MET A 45 30.79 -3.08 20.25
CA MET A 45 30.31 -1.99 19.36
C MET A 45 29.28 -2.38 18.30
N ARG A 46 29.01 -3.66 18.08
CA ARG A 46 28.04 -4.06 17.04
C ARG A 46 26.64 -3.53 17.33
N THR A 47 26.27 -3.47 18.61
CA THR A 47 24.95 -3.01 19.06
C THR A 47 24.83 -1.48 19.06
N ASP A 48 25.91 -0.77 19.41
CA ASP A 48 25.95 0.70 19.40
C ASP A 48 26.06 1.27 17.98
N LEU A 49 26.74 0.56 17.07
CA LEU A 49 26.78 0.90 15.64
C LEU A 49 25.40 0.71 14.99
N LEU A 50 24.61 -0.28 15.44
CA LEU A 50 23.20 -0.49 15.07
C LEU A 50 22.29 0.66 15.58
N GLN A 51 22.55 1.19 16.77
CA GLN A 51 21.80 2.34 17.31
C GLN A 51 22.21 3.68 16.68
N MET A 52 23.49 3.88 16.36
CA MET A 52 23.96 5.06 15.62
C MET A 52 23.49 5.07 14.17
N THR A 53 23.46 3.91 13.49
CA THR A 53 22.87 3.78 12.15
C THR A 53 21.35 4.01 12.19
N ALA A 54 20.64 3.55 13.23
CA ALA A 54 19.23 3.86 13.42
C ALA A 54 18.95 5.37 13.60
N PHE A 55 19.84 6.12 14.26
CA PHE A 55 19.70 7.57 14.45
C PHE A 55 19.93 8.37 13.15
N ILE A 56 20.88 7.94 12.31
CA ILE A 56 21.16 8.52 11.00
C ILE A 56 20.00 8.25 10.02
N LEU A 57 19.39 7.06 10.07
CA LEU A 57 18.24 6.67 9.25
C LEU A 57 16.93 7.35 9.68
N ALA A 58 16.79 7.68 10.97
CA ALA A 58 15.63 8.41 11.50
C ALA A 58 15.63 9.92 11.17
N SER A 59 16.74 10.45 10.67
CA SER A 59 16.98 11.90 10.58
C SER A 59 17.31 12.34 9.15
N ASN A 60 16.34 12.28 8.23
CA ASN A 60 16.34 12.90 6.90
C ASN A 60 17.60 12.70 6.01
N VAL A 61 17.48 11.78 5.06
CA VAL A 61 18.47 11.43 4.01
C VAL A 61 18.97 12.63 3.16
N SER A 62 18.26 13.78 3.18
CA SER A 62 18.57 14.97 2.36
C SER A 62 19.82 15.77 2.77
N SER A 63 20.47 15.44 3.89
CA SER A 63 21.66 16.17 4.41
C SER A 63 22.99 15.45 4.22
N LEU A 64 23.02 14.31 3.54
CA LEU A 64 24.25 13.52 3.31
C LEU A 64 25.06 14.10 2.14
N ASN A 65 26.38 14.27 2.32
CA ASN A 65 27.29 14.72 1.26
C ASN A 65 28.03 13.54 0.59
N SER A 66 28.74 13.81 -0.52
CA SER A 66 29.41 12.80 -1.34
C SER A 66 30.45 11.96 -0.59
N SER A 67 31.15 12.53 0.39
CA SER A 67 32.13 11.82 1.21
C SER A 67 31.49 10.84 2.18
N ILE A 68 30.28 11.14 2.67
CA ILE A 68 29.51 10.24 3.54
C ILE A 68 28.94 9.08 2.73
N LEU A 69 28.44 9.33 1.52
CA LEU A 69 27.97 8.28 0.60
C LEU A 69 29.10 7.31 0.22
N GLN A 70 30.32 7.81 0.01
CA GLN A 70 31.48 6.98 -0.32
C GLN A 70 31.89 6.04 0.84
N ARG A 71 31.87 6.53 2.09
CA ARG A 71 32.10 5.70 3.29
C ARG A 71 30.98 4.70 3.55
N ILE A 72 29.73 5.02 3.20
CA ILE A 72 28.60 4.06 3.25
C ILE A 72 28.83 2.91 2.25
N GLY A 73 29.32 3.23 1.04
CA GLY A 73 29.71 2.24 0.03
C GLY A 73 30.85 1.33 0.47
N GLU A 74 31.90 1.88 1.08
CA GLU A 74 33.06 1.11 1.59
C GLU A 74 32.72 0.15 2.75
N LEU A 75 31.68 0.46 3.53
CA LEU A 75 31.19 -0.38 4.63
C LEU A 75 30.12 -1.40 4.19
N GLY A 76 29.74 -1.43 2.90
CA GLY A 76 28.67 -2.29 2.40
C GLY A 76 27.28 -1.94 2.94
N LEU A 77 27.10 -0.70 3.40
CA LEU A 77 25.85 -0.18 3.98
C LEU A 77 24.91 0.45 2.93
N GLU A 78 25.19 0.28 1.63
CA GLU A 78 24.31 0.73 0.55
C GLU A 78 22.90 0.11 0.64
N PHE A 79 22.83 -1.10 1.22
CA PHE A 79 21.58 -1.80 1.54
C PHE A 79 20.70 -1.07 2.56
N TYR A 80 21.26 -0.14 3.35
CA TYR A 80 20.56 0.60 4.39
C TYR A 80 19.94 1.92 3.90
N ILE A 81 20.28 2.39 2.70
CA ILE A 81 19.56 3.49 2.04
C ILE A 81 18.39 2.86 1.28
N GLY A 82 17.39 2.41 2.01
CA GLY A 82 16.15 1.93 1.41
C GLY A 82 15.51 3.00 0.52
N CYS A 83 14.69 2.59 -0.43
CA CYS A 83 13.93 3.55 -1.22
C CYS A 83 13.03 4.41 -0.32
N ARG A 84 12.82 5.67 -0.71
CA ARG A 84 11.79 6.51 -0.08
C ARG A 84 10.44 5.78 -0.18
N ARG A 85 9.58 5.94 0.84
CA ARG A 85 8.18 5.48 0.79
C ARG A 85 7.52 5.79 -0.55
N GLY A 86 6.83 4.80 -1.11
CA GLY A 86 6.20 4.88 -2.43
C GLY A 86 7.13 4.60 -3.62
N LEU A 87 8.36 4.15 -3.39
CA LEU A 87 9.29 3.68 -4.42
C LEU A 87 9.72 2.23 -4.14
N PHE A 88 9.93 1.41 -5.17
CA PHE A 88 10.23 -0.03 -5.02
C PHE A 88 11.37 -0.52 -5.93
N GLY A 89 11.98 -1.66 -5.57
CA GLY A 89 13.01 -2.34 -6.34
C GLY A 89 14.40 -1.69 -6.27
N GLU A 90 15.40 -2.35 -6.86
CA GLU A 90 16.82 -1.90 -6.85
C GLU A 90 17.03 -0.52 -7.49
N ASN A 91 16.12 -0.11 -8.39
CA ASN A 91 16.15 1.18 -9.07
C ASN A 91 15.23 2.23 -8.43
N CYS A 92 14.60 1.93 -7.29
CA CYS A 92 13.64 2.79 -6.60
C CYS A 92 12.60 3.41 -7.55
N THR A 93 11.96 2.56 -8.34
CA THR A 93 10.92 2.97 -9.29
C THR A 93 9.65 3.42 -8.57
N PRO A 94 8.92 4.42 -9.08
CA PRO A 94 7.66 4.85 -8.49
C PRO A 94 6.65 3.72 -8.38
N CYS A 95 6.14 3.51 -7.18
CA CYS A 95 5.00 2.66 -6.94
C CYS A 95 3.71 3.43 -7.18
N ILE A 96 2.88 2.91 -8.06
CA ILE A 96 1.62 3.54 -8.44
C ILE A 96 0.52 2.76 -7.74
N CYS A 97 -0.01 3.28 -6.65
CA CYS A 97 -1.23 2.78 -6.02
C CYS A 97 -2.17 3.97 -5.81
N SER A 98 -3.48 3.73 -5.85
CA SER A 98 -4.46 4.69 -5.36
C SER A 98 -4.29 4.89 -3.85
N GLU A 99 -4.93 5.91 -3.30
CA GLU A 99 -5.00 6.12 -1.84
C GLU A 99 -5.73 4.99 -1.11
N ALA A 100 -6.37 4.07 -1.84
CA ALA A 100 -7.10 2.92 -1.33
C ALA A 100 -6.25 1.61 -1.31
N GLY A 101 -4.93 1.74 -1.27
CA GLY A 101 -4.03 0.60 -1.14
C GLY A 101 -2.69 0.96 -0.51
N ILE A 102 -1.95 -0.07 -0.13
CA ILE A 102 -0.58 0.04 0.38
C ILE A 102 0.35 -0.59 -0.63
N CYS A 103 1.40 0.12 -1.03
CA CYS A 103 2.43 -0.42 -1.88
C CYS A 103 3.36 -1.35 -1.10
N ASP A 104 3.73 -2.48 -1.71
CA ASP A 104 4.92 -3.26 -1.39
C ASP A 104 6.19 -2.53 -1.88
N ASP A 105 6.61 -1.54 -1.09
CA ASP A 105 7.70 -0.60 -1.39
C ASP A 105 9.05 -1.01 -0.77
N GLY A 106 10.08 -0.22 -1.05
CA GLY A 106 11.46 -0.49 -0.63
C GLY A 106 12.28 -1.31 -1.65
N ILE A 107 13.56 -1.48 -1.37
CA ILE A 107 14.53 -2.13 -2.29
C ILE A 107 14.13 -3.57 -2.62
N ALA A 108 13.59 -4.30 -1.63
CA ALA A 108 13.09 -5.66 -1.81
C ALA A 108 11.59 -5.73 -2.16
N GLY A 109 10.92 -4.57 -2.24
CA GLY A 109 9.51 -4.47 -2.56
C GLY A 109 9.24 -4.81 -4.03
N SER A 110 8.12 -5.48 -4.29
CA SER A 110 7.69 -5.88 -5.63
C SER A 110 6.94 -4.79 -6.40
N GLY A 111 6.56 -3.70 -5.73
CA GLY A 111 5.75 -2.62 -6.31
C GLY A 111 4.28 -2.96 -6.48
N LYS A 112 3.84 -4.11 -5.97
CA LYS A 112 2.42 -4.51 -5.99
C LYS A 112 1.63 -3.73 -4.95
N CYS A 113 0.38 -3.43 -5.26
CA CYS A 113 -0.55 -2.78 -4.34
C CYS A 113 -1.38 -3.82 -3.57
N ALA A 114 -1.36 -3.75 -2.25
CA ALA A 114 -2.30 -4.44 -1.39
C ALA A 114 -3.51 -3.53 -1.17
N CYS A 115 -4.64 -3.86 -1.77
CA CYS A 115 -5.84 -3.02 -1.72
C CYS A 115 -6.59 -3.13 -0.40
N PHE A 116 -7.18 -2.01 0.03
CA PHE A 116 -8.11 -2.00 1.16
C PHE A 116 -9.41 -2.72 0.81
N ALA A 117 -10.17 -3.08 1.85
CA ALA A 117 -11.44 -3.79 1.70
C ALA A 117 -12.40 -3.02 0.77
N GLY A 118 -12.97 -3.72 -0.20
CA GLY A 118 -13.88 -3.15 -1.20
C GLY A 118 -13.20 -2.60 -2.46
N PHE A 119 -11.87 -2.48 -2.48
CA PHE A 119 -11.10 -2.01 -3.65
C PHE A 119 -10.37 -3.16 -4.35
N SER A 120 -10.19 -3.03 -5.66
CA SER A 120 -9.50 -4.01 -6.51
C SER A 120 -8.79 -3.31 -7.68
N GLY A 121 -8.19 -4.10 -8.57
CA GLY A 121 -7.34 -3.61 -9.65
C GLY A 121 -5.85 -3.68 -9.28
N SER A 122 -4.97 -3.50 -10.26
CA SER A 122 -3.51 -3.54 -10.02
C SER A 122 -3.02 -2.35 -9.19
N HIS A 123 -3.79 -1.27 -9.18
CA HIS A 123 -3.49 -0.02 -8.48
C HIS A 123 -4.59 0.34 -7.46
N CYS A 124 -5.50 -0.57 -7.12
CA CYS A 124 -6.61 -0.33 -6.18
C CYS A 124 -7.56 0.79 -6.63
N GLU A 125 -7.74 0.93 -7.94
CA GLU A 125 -8.52 1.97 -8.60
C GLU A 125 -9.99 1.55 -8.84
N GLU A 126 -10.25 0.25 -8.84
CA GLU A 126 -11.56 -0.34 -9.07
C GLU A 126 -12.26 -0.71 -7.75
N CYS A 127 -13.57 -0.98 -7.82
CA CYS A 127 -14.29 -1.59 -6.72
C CYS A 127 -14.34 -3.10 -6.92
N SER A 128 -14.17 -3.83 -5.82
CA SER A 128 -14.42 -5.27 -5.79
C SER A 128 -15.89 -5.56 -6.11
N PRO A 129 -16.23 -6.76 -6.63
CA PRO A 129 -17.62 -7.16 -6.83
C PRO A 129 -18.45 -7.00 -5.55
N GLY A 130 -19.64 -6.43 -5.67
CA GLY A 130 -20.53 -6.09 -4.56
C GLY A 130 -20.23 -4.76 -3.85
N PHE A 131 -19.44 -3.87 -4.46
CA PHE A 131 -19.15 -2.53 -3.95
C PHE A 131 -19.35 -1.46 -5.02
N TYR A 132 -19.74 -0.24 -4.62
CA TYR A 132 -20.13 0.84 -5.53
C TYR A 132 -19.62 2.23 -5.13
N GLY A 133 -19.60 3.14 -6.09
CA GLY A 133 -19.28 4.55 -5.92
C GLY A 133 -17.78 4.83 -5.74
N ALA A 134 -17.43 6.11 -5.65
CA ALA A 134 -16.03 6.55 -5.57
C ALA A 134 -15.27 5.96 -4.36
N GLY A 135 -15.97 5.74 -3.24
CA GLY A 135 -15.42 5.13 -2.02
C GLY A 135 -15.56 3.62 -1.93
N CYS A 136 -16.08 2.95 -2.97
CA CYS A 136 -16.38 1.52 -2.96
C CYS A 136 -17.13 1.10 -1.68
N ALA A 137 -18.30 1.69 -1.46
CA ALA A 137 -19.19 1.32 -0.38
C ALA A 137 -19.85 -0.04 -0.68
N ARG A 138 -20.14 -0.84 0.36
CA ARG A 138 -20.76 -2.16 0.17
C ARG A 138 -22.18 -1.99 -0.39
N CYS A 139 -22.51 -2.77 -1.42
CA CYS A 139 -23.85 -2.82 -1.97
C CYS A 139 -24.90 -3.23 -0.92
N PRO A 140 -26.09 -2.62 -0.94
CA PRO A 140 -27.21 -3.06 -0.13
C PRO A 140 -27.73 -4.42 -0.62
N SER A 141 -28.51 -5.09 0.22
CA SER A 141 -29.22 -6.30 -0.19
C SER A 141 -30.47 -5.92 -0.99
N CYS A 142 -30.48 -6.25 -2.28
CA CYS A 142 -31.67 -6.09 -3.12
C CYS A 142 -32.69 -7.19 -2.80
N SER A 143 -33.94 -6.80 -2.61
CA SER A 143 -35.00 -7.71 -2.09
C SER A 143 -35.84 -8.37 -3.19
N LEU A 144 -35.80 -7.83 -4.41
CA LEU A 144 -36.58 -8.34 -5.53
C LEU A 144 -35.78 -9.40 -6.31
N THR A 145 -36.48 -10.36 -6.89
CA THR A 145 -35.90 -11.29 -7.85
C THR A 145 -35.43 -10.55 -9.10
N HIS A 146 -34.35 -11.03 -9.71
CA HIS A 146 -33.77 -10.45 -10.92
C HIS A 146 -33.35 -8.99 -10.76
N THR A 147 -32.92 -8.63 -9.54
CA THR A 147 -32.33 -7.32 -9.25
C THR A 147 -30.92 -7.47 -8.71
N GLN A 148 -30.08 -6.54 -9.12
CA GLN A 148 -28.70 -6.42 -8.68
C GLN A 148 -28.40 -4.97 -8.27
N CYS A 149 -27.38 -4.81 -7.44
CA CYS A 149 -26.84 -3.50 -7.13
C CYS A 149 -26.14 -2.92 -8.38
N ASP A 150 -26.35 -1.63 -8.64
CA ASP A 150 -25.54 -0.86 -9.58
C ASP A 150 -24.15 -0.62 -8.98
N GLU A 151 -23.27 -1.60 -9.19
CA GLU A 151 -21.94 -1.69 -8.60
C GLU A 151 -20.85 -0.99 -9.44
N GLY A 152 -19.62 -0.96 -8.91
CA GLY A 152 -18.47 -0.37 -9.58
C GLY A 152 -18.25 1.11 -9.21
N LYS A 153 -17.14 1.67 -9.72
CA LYS A 153 -16.66 3.00 -9.31
C LYS A 153 -17.63 4.14 -9.63
N SER A 154 -18.37 4.00 -10.73
CA SER A 154 -19.43 4.91 -11.18
C SER A 154 -20.83 4.46 -10.79
N GLY A 155 -20.96 3.30 -10.14
CA GLY A 155 -22.25 2.76 -9.73
C GLY A 155 -22.90 3.63 -8.66
N SER A 156 -24.22 3.75 -8.75
CA SER A 156 -25.07 4.50 -7.81
C SER A 156 -25.32 3.74 -6.51
N GLY A 157 -25.19 2.41 -6.53
CA GLY A 157 -25.57 1.53 -5.41
C GLY A 157 -27.07 1.25 -5.31
N ASP A 158 -27.87 1.78 -6.25
CA ASP A 158 -29.28 1.49 -6.34
C ASP A 158 -29.52 0.06 -6.85
N CYS A 159 -30.65 -0.54 -6.46
CA CYS A 159 -31.06 -1.83 -7.01
C CYS A 159 -31.70 -1.63 -8.37
N VAL A 160 -31.09 -2.22 -9.40
CA VAL A 160 -31.52 -2.19 -10.80
C VAL A 160 -31.86 -3.60 -11.28
N CYS A 161 -32.59 -3.73 -12.38
CA CYS A 161 -32.84 -5.04 -12.97
C CYS A 161 -31.53 -5.67 -13.47
N GLU A 162 -31.40 -6.99 -13.31
CA GLU A 162 -30.34 -7.77 -13.95
C GLU A 162 -30.39 -7.61 -15.47
N GLU A 163 -29.26 -7.85 -16.14
CA GLU A 163 -29.19 -7.82 -17.59
C GLU A 163 -30.25 -8.76 -18.20
N GLY A 164 -30.98 -8.25 -19.20
CA GLY A 164 -32.07 -8.98 -19.84
C GLY A 164 -33.44 -8.84 -19.15
N TRP A 165 -33.50 -8.27 -17.94
CA TRP A 165 -34.76 -8.04 -17.20
C TRP A 165 -35.19 -6.57 -17.23
N THR A 166 -36.49 -6.33 -17.12
CA THR A 166 -37.08 -4.99 -17.12
C THR A 166 -38.42 -4.95 -16.37
N GLY A 167 -38.99 -3.75 -16.25
CA GLY A 167 -40.21 -3.47 -15.52
C GLY A 167 -39.95 -3.04 -14.08
N ALA A 168 -41.00 -2.52 -13.42
CA ALA A 168 -40.89 -2.01 -12.04
C ALA A 168 -40.52 -3.09 -11.00
N SER A 169 -40.82 -4.35 -11.31
CA SER A 169 -40.53 -5.52 -10.48
C SER A 169 -39.49 -6.45 -11.09
N CYS A 170 -38.86 -6.07 -12.21
CA CYS A 170 -37.91 -6.89 -12.97
C CYS A 170 -38.46 -8.29 -13.29
N ASP A 171 -39.71 -8.36 -13.72
CA ASP A 171 -40.48 -9.59 -13.98
C ASP A 171 -40.74 -9.83 -15.47
N SER A 172 -40.22 -8.94 -16.32
CA SER A 172 -40.40 -8.97 -17.77
C SER A 172 -39.04 -8.99 -18.47
N CYS A 173 -38.96 -9.58 -19.66
CA CYS A 173 -37.73 -9.51 -20.44
C CYS A 173 -37.58 -8.15 -21.11
N SER A 174 -36.36 -7.63 -21.10
CA SER A 174 -35.95 -6.51 -21.92
C SER A 174 -36.11 -6.86 -23.41
N PRO A 175 -36.33 -5.86 -24.30
CA PRO A 175 -36.39 -6.11 -25.74
C PRO A 175 -35.14 -6.85 -26.26
N GLY A 176 -35.34 -7.85 -27.11
CA GLY A 176 -34.25 -8.71 -27.60
C GLY A 176 -33.84 -9.85 -26.67
N TYR A 177 -34.63 -10.15 -25.63
CA TYR A 177 -34.43 -11.29 -24.73
C TYR A 177 -35.67 -12.18 -24.68
N PHE A 178 -35.50 -13.48 -24.47
CA PHE A 178 -36.59 -14.47 -24.49
C PHE A 178 -36.44 -15.57 -23.44
N GLY A 179 -37.54 -16.28 -23.17
CA GLY A 179 -37.61 -17.43 -22.27
C GLY A 179 -37.65 -17.05 -20.79
N SER A 180 -37.79 -18.05 -19.92
CA SER A 180 -37.96 -17.85 -18.47
C SER A 180 -36.74 -17.28 -17.75
N SER A 181 -35.57 -17.32 -18.39
CA SER A 181 -34.33 -16.73 -17.87
C SER A 181 -33.95 -15.44 -18.58
N CYS A 182 -34.81 -14.93 -19.48
CA CYS A 182 -34.54 -13.79 -20.35
C CYS A 182 -33.13 -13.86 -20.95
N THR A 183 -32.90 -14.85 -21.82
CA THR A 183 -31.63 -15.01 -22.54
C THR A 183 -31.60 -14.17 -23.81
N PRO A 184 -30.43 -13.63 -24.24
CA PRO A 184 -30.34 -12.85 -25.46
C PRO A 184 -30.83 -13.63 -26.69
N CYS A 185 -31.64 -13.01 -27.53
CA CYS A 185 -32.12 -13.60 -28.78
C CYS A 185 -30.93 -14.00 -29.69
N PRO A 186 -30.88 -15.25 -30.20
CA PRO A 186 -29.78 -15.73 -31.03
C PRO A 186 -29.89 -15.29 -32.50
N CYS A 187 -30.65 -14.23 -32.80
CA CYS A 187 -31.01 -13.86 -34.16
C CYS A 187 -29.83 -13.23 -34.93
N SER A 188 -29.67 -13.63 -36.19
CA SER A 188 -28.83 -12.92 -37.18
C SER A 188 -29.61 -11.76 -37.80
N ALA A 189 -28.95 -10.90 -38.59
CA ALA A 189 -29.47 -9.60 -39.07
C ALA A 189 -30.84 -9.63 -39.81
N HIS A 190 -31.37 -10.80 -40.16
CA HIS A 190 -32.66 -10.98 -40.85
C HIS A 190 -33.66 -11.88 -40.09
N GLY A 191 -33.31 -12.37 -38.91
CA GLY A 191 -34.20 -13.17 -38.08
C GLY A 191 -35.10 -12.28 -37.21
N VAL A 192 -36.36 -12.68 -37.02
CA VAL A 192 -37.27 -12.04 -36.06
C VAL A 192 -37.31 -12.92 -34.81
N CYS A 193 -36.94 -12.33 -33.67
CA CYS A 193 -36.97 -13.04 -32.40
C CYS A 193 -38.40 -13.16 -31.87
N ASN A 194 -38.73 -14.32 -31.33
CA ASN A 194 -39.88 -14.45 -30.44
C ASN A 194 -39.43 -14.14 -29.00
N GLU A 195 -39.49 -12.85 -28.65
CA GLU A 195 -39.04 -12.30 -27.37
C GLU A 195 -40.06 -12.44 -26.24
N GLY A 196 -39.63 -12.12 -25.01
CA GLY A 196 -40.45 -12.16 -23.80
C GLY A 196 -40.36 -13.49 -23.03
N ILE A 197 -40.97 -13.51 -21.84
CA ILE A 197 -40.90 -14.64 -20.89
C ILE A 197 -41.44 -15.95 -21.49
N LEU A 198 -42.47 -15.85 -22.35
CA LEU A 198 -43.07 -16.99 -23.07
C LEU A 198 -42.45 -17.20 -24.46
N GLY A 199 -41.47 -16.39 -24.83
CA GLY A 199 -40.78 -16.44 -26.11
C GLY A 199 -39.86 -17.65 -26.20
N ASN A 200 -39.61 -18.11 -27.43
CA ASN A 200 -38.81 -19.31 -27.71
C ASN A 200 -37.54 -19.06 -28.54
N GLY A 201 -37.21 -17.78 -28.80
CA GLY A 201 -35.97 -17.38 -29.48
C GLY A 201 -36.17 -17.24 -30.97
#